data_AF-A0A8C5ZGD7-F1
#
_entry.id   AF-A0A8C5ZGD7-F1
#
_cell.length_a   1.000
_cell.length_b   1.000
_cell.length_c   1.000
_cell.angle_alpha   90.00
_cell.angle_beta   90.00
_cell.angle_gamma   90.00
#
_symmetry.space_group_name_H-M   'P 1'
#
loop_
_entity.id
_entity.type
_entity.pdbx_description
1 polymer ?
#
loop_
_entity_poly.entity_id
_entity_poly.type
_entity_poly.pdbx_seq_one_letter_code
_entity_poly.pdbx_strand_id
1 'polypeptide(L)'
;IIMEAEYVLCNWKDQLWPAKVLTRSETSSDSKRQKAISLEVQILSLDEKIEVDITETKILEKSQVEAIASSLFKKNLILTVLSTM
;
A
#
# COMPACT_ATOMS: atom_id res chain seq x y z
N ILE A 1 -1.64 -3.99 -14.99
CA ILE A 1 -1.99 -2.71 -14.31
C ILE A 1 -1.40 -2.67 -12.90
N ILE A 2 -1.67 -3.60 -11.97
CA ILE A 2 -0.92 -3.68 -10.68
C ILE A 2 0.52 -4.21 -10.86
N MET A 3 0.72 -4.96 -11.95
CA MET A 3 1.98 -5.62 -12.34
C MET A 3 3.23 -4.73 -12.46
N GLU A 4 3.06 -3.41 -12.62
CA GLU A 4 4.13 -2.42 -12.79
C GLU A 4 4.17 -1.39 -11.65
N ALA A 5 3.33 -1.55 -10.63
CA ALA A 5 3.29 -0.62 -9.51
C ALA A 5 4.49 -0.81 -8.59
N GLU A 6 5.23 0.26 -8.31
CA GLU A 6 6.32 0.26 -7.32
C GLU A 6 5.79 0.26 -5.88
N TYR A 7 4.64 0.93 -5.66
CA TYR A 7 4.01 1.08 -4.35
C TYR A 7 2.54 0.65 -4.39
N VAL A 8 2.13 -0.03 -3.32
CA VAL A 8 0.76 -0.50 -3.14
C VAL A 8 0.27 -0.24 -1.71
N LEU A 9 -1.04 -0.21 -1.54
CA LEU A 9 -1.70 -0.37 -0.25
C LEU A 9 -2.06 -1.85 -0.09
N CYS A 10 -1.62 -2.46 1.01
CA CYS A 10 -1.94 -3.83 1.37
C CYS A 10 -2.64 -3.88 2.73
N ASN A 11 -3.47 -4.91 2.95
CA ASN A 11 -4.08 -5.13 4.25
C ASN A 11 -3.09 -5.85 5.19
N TRP A 12 -2.83 -5.30 6.35
CA TRP A 12 -2.03 -5.93 7.40
C TRP A 12 -2.66 -5.64 8.77
N LYS A 13 -3.02 -6.71 9.49
CA LYS A 13 -3.73 -6.64 10.78
C LYS A 13 -4.98 -5.74 10.73
N ASP A 14 -5.82 -5.98 9.72
CA ASP A 14 -7.09 -5.26 9.48
C ASP A 14 -6.95 -3.76 9.19
N GLN A 15 -5.75 -3.30 8.85
CA GLN A 15 -5.47 -1.92 8.46
C GLN A 15 -4.79 -1.88 7.09
N LEU A 16 -5.07 -0.83 6.31
CA LEU A 16 -4.34 -0.57 5.07
C LEU A 16 -3.00 0.07 5.37
N TRP A 17 -1.94 -0.56 4.89
CA TRP A 17 -0.56 -0.09 5.04
C TRP A 17 0.07 0.21 3.69
N PRO A 18 0.86 1.30 3.59
CA PRO A 18 1.66 1.58 2.42
C PRO A 18 2.86 0.63 2.39
N ALA A 19 3.05 -0.04 1.26
CA ALA A 19 4.10 -1.01 1.07
C ALA A 19 4.79 -0.87 -0.30
N LYS A 20 6.07 -1.24 -0.33
CA LYS A 20 6.87 -1.30 -1.54
C LYS A 20 6.85 -2.72 -2.10
N VAL A 21 6.64 -2.88 -3.40
CA VAL A 21 6.71 -4.18 -4.05
C VAL A 21 8.17 -4.61 -4.17
N LEU A 22 8.50 -5.79 -3.64
CA LEU A 22 9.87 -6.33 -3.66
C LEU A 22 10.03 -7.38 -4.76
N THR A 23 9.26 -8.45 -4.64
CA THR A 23 9.26 -9.54 -5.61
C THR A 23 7.82 -9.91 -5.92
N ARG A 24 7.63 -10.43 -7.13
CA ARG A 24 6.33 -10.88 -7.58
C ARG A 24 6.42 -12.35 -7.87
N SER A 25 5.69 -13.14 -7.09
CA SER A 25 5.69 -14.58 -7.23
C SER A 25 4.41 -15.00 -7.95
N GLU A 26 4.55 -15.58 -9.14
CA GLU A 26 3.47 -16.39 -9.69
C GLU A 26 3.55 -17.75 -9.00
N THR A 27 2.83 -17.93 -7.90
CA THR A 27 2.71 -19.28 -7.32
C THR A 27 1.93 -20.16 -8.29
N SER A 28 2.63 -20.98 -9.08
CA SER A 28 2.00 -22.03 -9.88
C SER A 28 1.59 -23.17 -8.96
N SER A 29 0.37 -23.17 -8.44
CA SER A 29 -0.18 -24.39 -7.87
C SER A 29 -0.65 -25.30 -9.00
N ASP A 30 -0.04 -26.46 -9.11
CA ASP A 30 -0.18 -27.42 -10.21
C ASP A 30 -1.48 -28.25 -10.11
N SER A 31 -2.57 -27.66 -9.63
CA SER A 31 -3.79 -28.40 -9.31
C SER A 31 -5.06 -27.59 -9.56
N LYS A 32 -5.56 -27.57 -10.81
CA LYS A 32 -6.96 -27.34 -11.28
C LYS A 32 -7.87 -26.29 -10.59
N ARG A 33 -7.37 -25.47 -9.66
CA ARG A 33 -8.04 -24.40 -8.92
C ARG A 33 -7.27 -23.11 -9.21
N GLN A 34 -8.02 -22.01 -9.37
CA GLN A 34 -7.53 -20.69 -9.74
C GLN A 34 -6.12 -20.37 -9.20
N LYS A 35 -5.21 -19.98 -10.09
CA LYS A 35 -3.91 -19.37 -9.75
C LYS A 35 -4.19 -18.10 -8.95
N ALA A 36 -3.98 -18.13 -7.63
CA ALA A 36 -3.79 -16.93 -6.85
C ALA A 36 -2.40 -16.37 -7.20
N ILE A 37 -2.34 -15.08 -7.54
CA ILE A 37 -1.07 -14.39 -7.82
C ILE A 37 -0.76 -13.58 -6.58
N SER A 38 0.40 -13.85 -5.97
CA SER A 38 0.85 -13.16 -4.78
C SER A 38 1.98 -12.17 -5.07
N LEU A 39 2.12 -11.20 -4.20
CA LEU A 39 3.17 -10.19 -4.21
C LEU A 39 3.87 -10.20 -2.85
N GLU A 40 5.20 -10.23 -2.87
CA GLU A 40 6.00 -9.92 -1.69
C GLU A 40 6.16 -8.41 -1.61
N VAL A 41 5.74 -7.83 -0.49
CA VAL A 41 5.81 -6.39 -0.25
C VAL A 41 6.47 -6.09 1.08
N GLN A 42 7.12 -4.94 1.19
CA GLN A 42 7.69 -4.41 2.43
C GLN A 42 6.86 -3.24 2.95
N ILE A 43 6.35 -3.35 4.18
CA ILE A 43 5.62 -2.25 4.84
C ILE A 43 6.59 -1.11 5.16
N LEU A 44 6.32 0.09 4.64
CA LEU A 44 7.27 1.22 4.72
C LEU A 44 7.52 1.74 6.14
N SER A 45 6.57 1.56 7.06
CA SER A 45 6.72 2.03 8.45
C SER A 45 7.33 1.00 9.39
N LEU A 46 7.35 -0.28 8.99
CA LEU A 46 7.70 -1.40 9.86
C LEU A 46 8.91 -2.20 9.34
N ASP A 47 9.33 -1.94 8.10
CA ASP A 47 10.30 -2.73 7.35
C ASP A 47 9.98 -4.24 7.27
N GLU A 48 8.75 -4.61 7.63
CA GLU A 48 8.25 -5.99 7.67
C GLU A 48 7.85 -6.45 6.27
N LYS A 49 8.30 -7.65 5.87
CA LYS A 49 8.02 -8.24 4.57
C LYS A 49 6.90 -9.25 4.69
N ILE A 50 5.90 -9.12 3.82
CA ILE A 50 4.69 -9.94 3.84
C ILE A 50 4.33 -10.36 2.42
N GLU A 51 3.68 -11.52 2.30
CA GLU A 51 3.08 -11.98 1.05
C GLU A 51 1.59 -11.64 1.05
N VAL A 52 1.13 -10.97 0.00
CA VAL A 52 -0.26 -10.52 -0.15
C VAL A 52 -0.83 -10.91 -1.49
N ASP A 53 -2.14 -11.21 -1.53
CA ASP A 53 -2.82 -11.48 -2.79
C ASP A 53 -2.98 -10.19 -3.60
N ILE A 54 -2.68 -10.24 -4.90
CA ILE A 54 -2.78 -9.07 -5.78
C ILE A 54 -4.17 -8.43 -5.79
N THR A 55 -5.23 -9.23 -5.61
CA THR A 55 -6.62 -8.77 -5.59
C THR A 55 -6.97 -7.96 -4.35
N GLU A 56 -6.23 -8.17 -3.26
CA GLU A 56 -6.37 -7.43 -2.00
C GLU A 56 -5.48 -6.17 -1.96
N THR A 57 -4.62 -5.99 -2.97
CA THR A 57 -3.76 -4.80 -3.10
C THR A 57 -4.37 -3.71 -3.96
N LYS A 58 -4.06 -2.45 -3.63
CA LYS A 58 -4.40 -1.28 -4.45
C LYS A 58 -3.15 -0.52 -4.83
N ILE A 59 -3.06 -0.04 -6.07
CA ILE A 59 -1.92 0.78 -6.51
C ILE A 59 -1.93 2.10 -5.74
N LEU A 60 -0.78 2.45 -5.17
CA LEU A 60 -0.58 3.74 -4.53
C LEU A 60 0.15 4.67 -5.50
N GLU A 61 -0.62 5.49 -6.21
CA GLU A 61 -0.05 6.48 -7.14
C GLU A 61 0.49 7.71 -6.41
N LYS A 62 1.51 8.34 -7.00
CA LYS A 62 2.12 9.57 -6.47
C LYS A 62 1.10 10.69 -6.24
N SER A 63 0.16 10.86 -7.16
CA SER A 63 -0.93 11.86 -7.08
C SER A 63 -1.79 11.67 -5.83
N GLN A 64 -2.06 10.42 -5.45
CA GLN A 64 -2.84 10.10 -4.24
C GLN A 64 -2.04 10.42 -2.98
N VAL A 65 -0.74 10.11 -2.96
CA VAL A 65 0.16 10.47 -1.86
C VAL A 65 0.24 11.98 -1.69
N GLU A 66 0.42 12.73 -2.78
CA GLU A 66 0.47 14.19 -2.77
C GLU A 66 -0.84 14.82 -2.29
N ALA A 67 -1.99 14.27 -2.70
CA ALA A 67 -3.30 14.71 -2.25
C ALA A 67 -3.51 14.48 -0.74
N ILE A 68 -3.11 13.31 -0.24
CA ILE A 68 -3.16 12.98 1.20
C ILE A 68 -2.23 13.92 1.98
N ALA A 69 -0.98 14.07 1.55
CA ALA A 69 0.00 14.94 2.20
C ALA A 69 -0.49 16.40 2.25
N SER A 70 -1.05 16.91 1.15
CA SER A 70 -1.61 18.26 1.08
C SER A 70 -2.81 18.43 2.02
N SER A 71 -3.69 17.43 2.10
CA SER A 71 -4.85 17.43 3.00
C SER A 71 -4.42 17.41 4.48
N LEU A 72 -3.45 16.55 4.83
CA LEU A 72 -2.89 16.48 6.17
C LEU A 72 -2.18 17.77 6.57
N PHE A 73 -1.37 18.35 5.67
CA PHE A 73 -0.71 19.63 5.91
C PHE A 73 -1.72 20.76 6.16
N LYS A 74 -2.78 20.85 5.35
CA LYS A 74 -3.86 21.82 5.56
C LYS A 74 -4.54 21.65 6.92
N LYS A 75 -4.84 20.42 7.32
CA LYS A 75 -5.43 20.13 8.65
C LYS A 75 -4.50 20.57 9.79
N ASN A 76 -3.21 20.27 9.69
CA ASN A 76 -2.23 20.64 10.71
C ASN A 76 -2.01 22.16 10.77
N LEU A 77 -2.03 22.85 9.63
CA LEU A 77 -1.96 24.31 9.58
C LEU A 77 -3.16 24.95 10.31
N ILE A 78 -4.38 24.47 10.02
CA ILE A 78 -5.61 24.94 10.67
C ILE A 78 -5.53 24.71 12.19
N LEU A 79 -5.10 23.53 12.64
CA LEU A 79 -4.95 23.21 14.06
C LEU A 79 -3.94 24.14 14.75
N THR A 80 -2.82 24.43 14.09
CA THR A 80 -1.77 25.32 14.62
C THR A 80 -2.31 26.74 14.82
N VAL A 81 -2.97 27.31 13.81
CA VAL A 81 -3.54 28.67 13.87
C VAL A 81 -4.58 28.78 14.98
N LEU A 82 -5.48 27.80 15.11
CA LEU A 82 -6.50 27.79 16.17
C LEU A 82 -5.90 27.65 17.57
N SER A 83 -4.76 26.98 17.73
CA SER A 83 -4.09 26.84 19.02
C SER A 83 -3.28 28.08 19.46
N THR A 84 -3.09 29.04 18.55
CA THR A 84 -2.36 30.29 18.83
C THR A 84 -3.26 31.51 19.02
N MET A 85 -4.58 31.35 18.89
CA MET A 85 -5.60 32.36 19.20
C MET A 85 -6.14 32.15 20.61
#